data_AF-A0A2V5L0Z3-F1
#
_entry.id   AF-A0A2V5L0Z3-F1
#
_cell.length_a   1.000
_cell.length_b   1.000
_cell.length_c   1.000
_cell.angle_alpha   90.00
_cell.angle_beta   90.00
_cell.angle_gamma   90.00
#
_symmetry.space_group_name_H-M   'P 1'
#
loop_
_entity.id
_entity.type
_entity.pdbx_description
1 polymer ?
#
loop_
_entity_poly.entity_id
_entity_poly.type
_entity_poly.pdbx_seq_one_letter_code
_entity_poly.pdbx_strand_id
1 'polypeptide(L)' 'EKRTLFDLLHAENNAGIRLTESFAMHPGASVSGLYFSHPEAKYFGVGQIGRDQAVDYANRRGEPVAAVEKRLAPNLDYAS' A
#
# COMPACT_ATOMS: atom_id res chain seq x y z
N GLU A 1 -2.29 -0.94 0.94
CA GLU A 1 -3.35 0.08 1.05
C GLU A 1 -4.44 0.10 -0.03
N LYS A 2 -4.19 -0.27 -1.30
CA LYS A 2 -5.25 -0.18 -2.35
C LYS A 2 -6.58 -0.85 -2.00
N ARG A 3 -6.54 -2.01 -1.31
CA ARG A 3 -7.76 -2.71 -0.85
C ARG A 3 -8.63 -1.82 0.02
N THR A 4 -8.05 -1.21 1.06
CA THR A 4 -8.74 -0.30 1.98
C THR A 4 -9.44 0.84 1.24
N LEU A 5 -8.76 1.45 0.25
CA LEU A 5 -9.34 2.52 -0.57
C LEU A 5 -10.51 2.01 -1.43
N PHE A 6 -10.35 0.83 -2.04
CA PHE A 6 -11.40 0.24 -2.88
C PHE A 6 -12.63 -0.14 -2.08
N ASP A 7 -12.44 -0.67 -0.87
CA ASP A 7 -13.53 -1.02 0.04
C ASP A 7 -14.27 0.23 0.52
N LEU A 8 -13.52 1.28 0.90
CA LEU A 8 -14.09 2.58 1.31
C LEU A 8 -14.96 3.22 0.22
N LEU A 9 -14.52 3.13 -1.04
CA LEU A 9 -15.18 3.77 -2.17
C LEU A 9 -16.21 2.86 -2.87
N HIS A 10 -16.32 1.60 -2.45
CA HIS A 10 -16.97 0.53 -3.22
C HIS A 10 -16.58 0.56 -4.71
N ALA A 11 -15.28 0.75 -4.97
CA ALA A 11 -14.77 1.10 -6.30
C ALA A 11 -15.06 0.03 -7.38
N GLU A 12 -15.08 -1.26 -7.00
CA GLU A 12 -15.41 -2.34 -7.93
C GLU A 12 -16.84 -2.23 -8.47
N ASN A 13 -17.77 -1.77 -7.63
CA ASN A 13 -19.18 -1.57 -8.01
C ASN A 13 -19.42 -0.21 -8.65
N ASN A 14 -18.85 0.85 -8.08
CA ASN A 14 -19.13 2.23 -8.49
C ASN A 14 -18.36 2.65 -9.75
N ALA A 15 -17.19 2.06 -10.00
CA ALA A 15 -16.32 2.40 -11.13
C ALA A 15 -16.00 1.21 -12.04
N GLY A 16 -16.38 -0.02 -11.68
CA GLY A 16 -16.09 -1.22 -12.48
C GLY A 16 -14.61 -1.62 -12.52
N ILE A 17 -13.76 -1.00 -11.70
CA ILE A 17 -12.31 -1.25 -11.63
C ILE A 17 -12.06 -2.35 -10.61
N ARG A 18 -11.27 -3.37 -10.96
CA ARG A 18 -10.94 -4.50 -10.07
C ARG A 18 -9.48 -4.48 -9.64
N LEU A 19 -9.21 -5.04 -8.47
CA LEU A 19 -7.85 -5.32 -8.01
C LEU A 19 -7.49 -6.79 -8.24
N THR A 20 -6.36 -7.04 -8.89
CA THR A 20 -5.78 -8.40 -8.99
C THR A 20 -5.26 -8.87 -7.63
N GLU A 21 -4.86 -10.14 -7.54
CA GLU A 21 -4.19 -10.70 -6.35
C GLU A 21 -2.90 -9.93 -5.98
N SER A 22 -2.21 -9.38 -6.97
CA SER A 22 -1.03 -8.53 -6.81
C SER A 22 -1.35 -7.04 -6.61
N PHE A 23 -2.63 -6.68 -6.46
CA PHE A 23 -3.13 -5.31 -6.32
C PHE A 23 -2.83 -4.39 -7.53
N ALA A 24 -2.63 -4.96 -8.72
CA ALA A 24 -2.74 -4.21 -9.97
C ALA A 24 -4.22 -3.87 -10.24
N MET A 25 -4.48 -2.76 -10.96
CA MET A 25 -5.85 -2.35 -11.31
C MET A 25 -6.20 -2.82 -12.72
N HIS A 26 -7.43 -3.28 -12.91
CA HIS A 26 -8.00 -3.65 -14.20
C HIS A 26 -9.30 -2.87 -14.46
N PRO A 27 -9.44 -2.16 -15.59
CA PRO A 27 -8.52 -2.08 -16.74
C PRO A 27 -7.19 -1.36 -16.41
N GLY A 28 -6.15 -1.59 -17.19
CA GLY A 28 -4.81 -1.02 -16.92
C GLY A 28 -4.77 0.52 -17.00
N ALA A 29 -5.68 1.12 -17.76
CA ALA A 29 -5.88 2.57 -17.81
C ALA A 29 -6.69 3.07 -16.59
N SER A 30 -6.20 2.80 -15.38
CA SER A 30 -6.83 3.18 -14.11
C SER A 30 -5.86 3.93 -13.22
N VAL A 31 -6.37 4.89 -12.44
CA VAL A 31 -5.63 5.64 -11.41
C VAL A 31 -6.45 5.65 -10.13
N SER A 32 -5.78 5.48 -8.98
CA SER A 32 -6.37 5.65 -7.65
C SER A 32 -5.34 6.27 -6.71
N GLY A 33 -5.81 6.98 -5.68
CA GLY A 33 -4.93 7.70 -4.76
C GLY A 33 -5.69 8.27 -3.57
N LEU A 34 -4.94 8.95 -2.69
CA LEU A 34 -5.45 9.66 -1.53
C LEU A 34 -5.29 11.16 -1.73
N TYR A 35 -6.23 11.95 -1.22
CA TYR A 35 -6.14 13.41 -1.22
C TYR A 35 -5.64 13.92 0.13
N PHE A 36 -4.62 14.78 0.11
CA PHE A 36 -4.10 15.49 1.28
C PHE A 36 -4.22 16.99 1.03
N SER A 37 -4.86 17.74 1.93
CA SER A 37 -5.17 19.17 1.75
C SER A 37 -4.21 20.12 2.49
N HIS A 38 -3.31 19.60 3.31
CA HIS A 38 -2.38 20.44 4.08
C HIS A 38 -1.46 21.23 3.14
N PRO A 39 -1.26 22.55 3.33
CA PRO A 39 -0.49 23.38 2.39
C PRO A 39 0.98 22.95 2.23
N GLU A 40 1.53 22.26 3.24
CA GLU A 40 2.89 21.72 3.20
C GLU A 40 2.97 20.27 2.72
N ALA A 41 1.83 19.66 2.35
CA ALA A 41 1.83 18.30 1.82
C ALA A 41 2.60 18.24 0.50
N LYS A 42 3.55 17.30 0.43
CA LYS A 42 4.41 17.09 -0.73
C LYS A 42 4.73 15.62 -0.90
N TYR A 43 4.98 15.20 -2.14
CA TYR A 43 5.54 13.88 -2.39
C TYR A 43 6.95 13.79 -1.83
N PHE A 44 7.24 12.67 -1.17
CA PHE A 44 8.59 12.33 -0.69
C PHE A 44 8.81 10.83 -0.82
N GLY A 45 10.07 10.42 -0.97
CA GLY A 45 10.44 9.01 -0.93
C GLY A 45 10.49 8.52 0.52
N VAL A 46 9.87 7.37 0.81
CA VAL A 46 9.88 6.77 2.15
C VAL A 46 11.30 6.37 2.58
N GLY A 47 12.16 6.00 1.63
CA GLY A 47 13.51 5.51 1.91
C GLY A 47 13.55 4.03 2.25
N GLN A 48 14.65 3.60 2.87
CA GLN A 48 14.79 2.27 3.42
C GLN A 48 14.24 2.23 4.86
N ILE A 49 13.73 1.08 5.28
CA ILE A 49 13.15 0.85 6.61
C ILE A 49 13.87 -0.31 7.31
N GLY A 50 14.05 -0.15 8.62
CA GLY A 50 14.61 -1.15 9.51
C GLY A 50 13.62 -2.25 9.88
N ARG A 51 14.16 -3.34 10.45
CA ARG A 51 13.37 -4.49 10.90
C ARG A 51 12.36 -4.14 11.98
N ASP A 52 12.70 -3.22 12.87
CA ASP A 52 11.81 -2.69 13.91
C ASP A 52 10.55 -2.07 13.30
N GLN A 53 10.71 -1.23 12.28
CA GLN A 53 9.60 -0.59 11.57
C GLN A 53 8.77 -1.60 10.77
N ALA A 54 9.40 -2.59 10.14
CA ALA A 54 8.69 -3.66 9.43
C ALA A 54 7.83 -4.50 10.38
N VAL A 55 8.36 -4.86 11.55
CA VAL A 55 7.63 -5.61 12.59
C VAL A 55 6.48 -4.79 13.18
N ASP A 56 6.70 -3.52 13.50
CA ASP A 56 5.64 -2.63 13.97
C ASP A 56 4.51 -2.50 12.94
N TYR A 57 4.85 -2.31 11.66
CA TYR A 57 3.84 -2.24 10.60
C TYR A 57 3.07 -3.57 10.45
N ALA A 58 3.74 -4.72 10.51
CA ALA A 58 3.09 -6.02 10.49
C ALA A 58 2.07 -6.18 11.63
N ASN A 59 2.44 -5.77 12.84
CA ASN A 59 1.54 -5.79 14.00
C ASN A 59 0.32 -4.90 13.80
N ARG A 60 0.50 -3.65 13.32
CA ARG A 60 -0.62 -2.73 13.05
C ARG A 60 -1.54 -3.24 11.95
N ARG A 61 -1.01 -4.02 11.01
CA ARG A 61 -1.78 -4.62 9.91
C ARG A 61 -2.43 -5.95 10.29
N GLY A 62 -2.02 -6.57 11.40
CA GLY A 62 -2.42 -7.94 11.74
C GLY A 62 -1.92 -8.98 10.73
N GLU A 63 -0.78 -8.71 10.09
CA GLU A 63 -0.21 -9.56 9.04
C GLU A 63 1.07 -10.26 9.53
N PRO A 64 1.42 -11.46 9.03
CA PRO A 64 2.71 -12.07 9.32
C PRO A 64 3.87 -11.18 8.83
N VAL A 65 4.93 -11.06 9.63
CA VAL A 65 6.12 -10.25 9.29
C VAL A 65 6.70 -10.65 7.92
N ALA A 66 6.79 -11.95 7.63
CA ALA A 66 7.27 -12.44 6.33
C ALA A 66 6.43 -11.96 5.13
N ALA A 67 5.12 -11.78 5.30
CA ALA A 67 4.25 -11.26 4.25
C ALA A 67 4.49 -9.76 4.00
N VAL A 68 4.72 -9.01 5.08
CA VAL A 68 5.12 -7.60 5.03
C VAL A 68 6.48 -7.44 4.38
N GLU A 69 7.48 -8.21 4.78
CA GLU A 69 8.83 -8.19 4.23
C GLU A 69 8.81 -8.49 2.73
N LYS A 70 8.05 -9.51 2.29
CA LYS A 70 7.87 -9.80 0.86
C LYS A 70 7.29 -8.62 0.09
N ARG A 71 6.30 -7.92 0.66
CA ARG A 71 5.62 -6.78 0.01
C ARG A 71 6.48 -5.52 -0.01
N LEU A 72 7.28 -5.30 1.02
CA LEU A 72 8.13 -4.12 1.21
C LEU A 72 9.59 -4.38 0.85
N ALA A 73 9.92 -5.52 0.24
CA ALA A 73 11.28 -5.92 -0.10
C ALA A 73 12.12 -4.81 -0.79
N PRO A 74 11.58 -3.97 -1.71
CA PRO A 74 12.34 -2.87 -2.31
C PRO A 74 12.79 -1.76 -1.34
N ASN A 75 12.24 -1.75 -0.12
CA ASN A 75 12.42 -0.74 0.90
C ASN A 75 13.06 -1.27 2.19
N LEU A 76 13.51 -2.53 2.25
CA LEU A 76 14.18 -3.05 3.46
C LEU A 76 15.69 -2.75 3.45
N ASP A 77 16.22 -2.22 4.54
CA ASP A 77 17.68 -2.04 4.72
C ASP A 77 18.43 -3.29 5.22
N TYR A 78 17.71 -4.40 5.38
CA TYR A 78 18.21 -5.63 5.98
C TYR A 78 17.82 -6.86 5.15
N ALA A 79 18.57 -7.94 5.32
CA ALA A 79 18.24 -9.23 4.72
C ALA A 79 17.11 -9.91 5.50
N SER A 80 16.03 -10.27 4.80
CA SER A 80 14.92 -11.10 5.31
C SER A 80 15.30 -12.57 5.38
#